data_AF-A0A2E2UEE1-F1
#
_entry.id   AF-A0A2E2UEE1-F1
#
_cell.length_a   1.000
_cell.length_b   1.000
_cell.length_c   1.000
_cell.angle_alpha   90.00
_cell.angle_beta   90.00
_cell.angle_gamma   90.00
#
_symmetry.space_group_name_H-M   'P 1'
#
loop_
_entity.id
_entity.type
_entity.pdbx_description
1 polymer ?
#
loop_
_entity_poly.entity_id
_entity_poly.type
_entity_poly.pdbx_seq_one_letter_code
_entity_poly.pdbx_strand_id
1 'polypeptide(L)' 'MNIGEVAKKSGVSAKMIRKYEDSGLVPKAKRNESGYRSYSNNDVHTFRFIKTARSLGFSLKD' A
#
# COMPACT_ATOMS: atom_id res chain seq x y z
N MET A 1 0.38 0.20 -12.21
CA MET A 1 -0.05 1.51 -11.66
C MET A 1 1.07 2.11 -10.83
N ASN A 2 1.19 3.43 -10.78
CA ASN A 2 2.16 4.09 -9.92
C ASN A 2 1.62 4.29 -8.49
N ILE A 3 2.48 4.74 -7.57
CA ILE A 3 2.08 4.94 -6.16
C ILE A 3 1.00 6.01 -5.99
N GLY A 4 0.94 7.03 -6.85
CA GLY A 4 -0.07 8.09 -6.81
C GLY A 4 -1.46 7.57 -7.20
N GLU A 5 -1.54 6.74 -8.23
CA GLU A 5 -2.78 6.08 -8.66
C GLU A 5 -3.31 5.14 -7.57
N VAL A 6 -2.42 4.34 -6.96
CA VAL A 6 -2.78 3.42 -5.87
C VAL A 6 -3.22 4.20 -4.65
N ALA A 7 -2.54 5.31 -4.32
CA ALA A 7 -2.93 6.14 -3.20
C ALA A 7 -4.34 6.70 -3.37
N LYS A 8 -4.66 7.21 -4.58
CA LYS A 8 -6.02 7.68 -4.91
C LYS A 8 -7.05 6.55 -4.84
N LYS A 9 -6.76 5.38 -5.43
CA LYS A 9 -7.73 4.25 -5.49
C LYS A 9 -7.94 3.56 -4.14
N SER A 10 -6.90 3.40 -3.34
CA SER A 10 -6.96 2.76 -2.01
C SER A 10 -7.43 3.72 -0.91
N GLY A 11 -7.32 5.04 -1.14
CA GLY A 11 -7.56 6.05 -0.13
C GLY A 11 -6.49 6.09 0.96
N VAL A 12 -5.33 5.49 0.72
CA VAL A 12 -4.15 5.49 1.59
C VAL A 12 -3.13 6.45 1.01
N SER A 13 -2.51 7.31 1.83
CA SER A 13 -1.48 8.23 1.33
C SER A 13 -0.26 7.47 0.78
N ALA A 14 0.40 8.01 -0.24
CA ALA A 14 1.64 7.45 -0.77
C ALA A 14 2.76 7.35 0.30
N LYS A 15 2.72 8.18 1.34
CA LYS A 15 3.63 8.09 2.50
C LYS A 15 3.36 6.85 3.34
N MET A 16 2.09 6.55 3.61
CA MET A 16 1.70 5.35 4.36
C MET A 16 1.96 4.07 3.57
N ILE A 17 1.73 4.07 2.25
CA ILE A 17 2.08 2.94 1.38
C ILE A 17 3.57 2.59 1.55
N ARG A 18 4.47 3.58 1.44
CA ARG A 18 5.90 3.38 1.69
C ARG A 18 6.16 2.86 3.11
N LYS A 19 5.54 3.47 4.11
CA LYS A 19 5.70 3.04 5.51
C LYS A 19 5.30 1.56 5.70
N TYR A 20 4.22 1.10 5.09
CA TYR A 20 3.78 -0.30 5.18
C TYR A 20 4.69 -1.27 4.44
N GLU A 21 5.26 -0.85 3.30
CA GLU A 21 6.29 -1.61 2.60
C GLU A 21 7.60 -1.67 3.43
N ASP A 22 7.99 -0.56 4.03
CA ASP A 22 9.24 -0.44 4.80
C ASP A 22 9.15 -1.16 6.15
N SER A 23 7.97 -1.18 6.77
CA SER A 23 7.72 -1.95 8.00
C SER A 23 7.52 -3.45 7.74
N GLY A 24 7.53 -3.90 6.48
CA GLY A 24 7.30 -5.30 6.12
C GLY A 24 5.85 -5.77 6.26
N LEU A 25 4.91 -4.86 6.55
CA LEU A 25 3.48 -5.19 6.67
C LEU A 25 2.90 -5.64 5.32
N VAL A 26 3.36 -5.01 4.25
CA VAL A 26 2.99 -5.35 2.88
C VAL A 26 4.27 -5.65 2.11
N PRO A 27 4.31 -6.68 1.25
CA PRO A 27 5.46 -6.93 0.39
C PRO A 27 5.77 -5.69 -0.47
N LYS A 28 7.06 -5.42 -0.67
CA LYS A 28 7.50 -4.32 -1.52
C LYS A 28 6.96 -4.50 -2.94
N ALA A 29 6.41 -3.43 -3.51
CA ALA A 29 5.89 -3.45 -4.87
C ALA A 29 6.98 -3.86 -5.88
N LYS A 30 6.60 -4.68 -6.87
CA LYS A 30 7.52 -5.06 -7.95
C LYS A 30 7.97 -3.81 -8.71
N ARG A 31 9.24 -3.79 -9.12
CA ARG A 31 9.73 -2.75 -10.02
C ARG A 31 9.38 -3.14 -11.46
N ASN A 32 8.94 -2.18 -12.26
CA ASN A 32 8.83 -2.38 -13.70
C ASN A 32 10.23 -2.28 -14.36
N GLU A 33 10.30 -2.57 -15.66
CA GLU A 33 11.54 -2.49 -16.46
C GLU A 33 12.16 -1.09 -16.42
N SER A 34 11.34 -0.05 -16.22
CA SER A 34 11.78 1.34 -16.07
C SER A 34 12.27 1.70 -14.65
N GLY A 35 12.32 0.75 -13.71
CA GLY A 35 12.82 0.94 -12.34
C GLY A 35 11.82 1.55 -11.35
N TYR A 36 10.60 1.89 -11.78
CA TYR A 36 9.55 2.44 -10.93
C TYR A 36 8.78 1.32 -10.22
N ARG A 37 8.27 1.62 -9.01
CA ARG A 37 7.32 0.73 -8.32
C ARG A 37 6.04 0.62 -9.15
N SER A 38 5.67 -0.60 -9.49
CA SER A 38 4.43 -0.94 -10.17
C SER A 38 3.53 -1.72 -9.24
N TYR A 39 2.31 -1.23 -9.13
CA TYR A 39 1.25 -1.81 -8.32
C TYR A 39 0.15 -2.38 -9.20
N SER A 40 -0.42 -3.48 -8.74
CA SER A 40 -1.57 -4.19 -9.27
C SER A 40 -2.88 -3.73 -8.60
N ASN A 41 -4.02 -4.17 -9.13
CA ASN A 41 -5.31 -3.96 -8.45
C ASN A 41 -5.37 -4.70 -7.10
N ASN A 42 -4.68 -5.82 -6.96
CA ASN A 42 -4.63 -6.56 -5.69
C ASN A 42 -3.95 -5.74 -4.57
N ASP A 43 -2.94 -4.95 -4.92
CA ASP A 43 -2.28 -4.05 -3.98
C ASP A 43 -3.25 -2.96 -3.49
N VAL A 44 -4.11 -2.44 -4.38
CA VAL A 44 -5.15 -1.48 -4.00
C VAL A 44 -6.11 -2.07 -2.98
N HIS A 45 -6.56 -3.31 -3.19
CA HIS A 45 -7.44 -4.01 -2.24
C HIS A 45 -6.75 -4.21 -0.89
N THR A 46 -5.48 -4.59 -0.90
CA THR A 46 -4.67 -4.79 0.31
C THR A 46 -4.55 -3.49 1.10
N PHE A 47 -4.18 -2.38 0.45
CA PHE A 47 -4.06 -1.09 1.14
C PHE A 47 -5.41 -0.57 1.66
N ARG A 48 -6.49 -0.78 0.89
CA ARG A 48 -7.84 -0.43 1.35
C ARG A 48 -8.24 -1.27 2.56
N PHE A 49 -7.95 -2.57 2.56
CA PHE A 49 -8.21 -3.44 3.71
C PHE A 49 -7.46 -2.98 4.96
N ILE A 50 -6.16 -2.70 4.84
CA ILE A 50 -5.34 -2.19 5.95
C ILE A 50 -5.90 -0.88 6.49
N LYS A 51 -6.35 0.03 5.61
CA LYS A 51 -7.01 1.27 6.03
C LYS A 51 -8.27 1.00 6.85
N THR A 52 -9.14 0.13 6.36
CA THR A 52 -10.39 -0.23 7.04
C THR A 52 -10.12 -0.90 8.39
N ALA A 53 -9.17 -1.84 8.44
CA ALA A 53 -8.78 -2.50 9.68
C ALA A 53 -8.31 -1.47 10.73
N ARG A 54 -7.48 -0.50 10.32
CA ARG A 54 -7.03 0.57 11.23
C ARG A 54 -8.17 1.49 11.68
N SER A 55 -9.15 1.80 10.82
CA SER A 55 -10.31 2.58 11.23
C SER A 55 -11.22 1.84 12.22
N LEU A 56 -11.19 0.50 12.20
CA LEU A 56 -11.93 -0.35 13.14
C LEU A 56 -11.20 -0.56 14.47
N GLY A 57 -10.04 0.09 14.68
CA GLY A 57 -9.28 0.00 15.92
C GLY A 57 -8.31 -1.19 15.99
N PHE A 58 -8.12 -1.93 14.90
CA PHE A 58 -7.03 -2.93 14.85
C PHE A 58 -5.68 -2.20 14.79
N SER A 59 -4.84 -2.43 15.80
CA SER A 59 -3.45 -2.00 15.78
C SER A 59 -2.61 -2.99 14.97
N LEU A 60 -1.57 -2.46 14.33
CA LEU A 60 -0.48 -3.28 13.81
C LEU A 60 0.29 -3.76 15.04
N LYS A 61 0.07 -5.01 15.43
CA LYS A 61 0.81 -5.65 16.53
C LYS A 61 2.31 -5.68 16.18
N ASP A 62 3.12 -5.34 17.18
CA ASP A 62 4.58 -5.50 17.21
C ASP A 62 5.03 -6.95 16.97
#